data_AF-A0A8J6IPT6-F1
#
_entry.id   AF-A0A8J6IPT6-F1
#
_cell.length_a   1.000
_cell.length_b   1.000
_cell.length_c   1.000
_cell.angle_alpha   90.00
_cell.angle_beta   90.00
_cell.angle_gamma   90.00
#
_symmetry.space_group_name_H-M   'P 1'
#
loop_
_entity.id
_entity.type
_entity.pdbx_description
1 polymer ?
#
loop_
_entity_poly.entity_id
_entity_poly.type
_entity_poly.pdbx_seq_one_letter_code
_entity_poly.pdbx_strand_id
1 'polypeptide(L)'
;MREKIQALCRQLGLAGAEFVTVPDMPGTPYAVSIAVPLSNAIVDEIDGAPTHSYFHHYRTVNAYIDHCLLRIGLLLGQHGYRYIPIGASQSVNLPGSSYQGRYSHKKVACMAGAGYIGKSCLFIHHQYGPRVRLGTLFCDCPALDTPPRPTGESCGSCTICQQACPALAILGKNWNEVRCREEMFDPAACSQHMKRAFQHIGRGAVCGICMRVCPKGGHH
;
A
#
# COMPACT_ATOMS: atom_id res chain seq x y z
N MET A 1 -7.07 -9.81 -22.06
CA MET A 1 -6.76 -8.54 -21.35
C MET A 1 -5.72 -8.73 -20.24
N ARG A 2 -5.89 -9.69 -19.33
CA ARG A 2 -4.91 -10.01 -18.26
C ARG A 2 -3.47 -10.07 -18.74
N GLU A 3 -3.21 -10.85 -19.78
CA GLU A 3 -1.87 -11.03 -20.33
C GLU A 3 -1.26 -9.71 -20.83
N LYS A 4 -2.07 -8.84 -21.46
CA LYS A 4 -1.62 -7.52 -21.91
C LYS A 4 -1.22 -6.64 -20.72
N ILE A 5 -2.02 -6.63 -19.66
CA ILE A 5 -1.73 -5.89 -18.43
C ILE A 5 -0.48 -6.47 -17.75
N GLN A 6 -0.37 -7.79 -17.61
CA GLN A 6 0.80 -8.44 -17.02
C GLN A 6 2.07 -8.16 -17.82
N ALA A 7 2.01 -8.21 -19.15
CA ALA A 7 3.14 -7.87 -20.02
C ALA A 7 3.56 -6.41 -19.84
N LEU A 8 2.60 -5.48 -19.79
CA LEU A 8 2.84 -4.07 -19.49
C LEU A 8 3.50 -3.88 -18.11
N CYS A 9 2.98 -4.54 -17.08
CA CYS A 9 3.54 -4.45 -15.73
C CYS A 9 4.97 -5.00 -15.64
N ARG A 10 5.28 -6.08 -16.37
CA ARG A 10 6.65 -6.59 -16.51
C ARG A 10 7.57 -5.58 -17.19
N GLN A 11 7.13 -4.96 -18.28
CA GLN A 11 7.89 -3.92 -18.97
C GLN A 11 8.14 -2.69 -18.07
N LEU A 12 7.20 -2.39 -17.18
CA LEU A 12 7.29 -1.32 -16.19
C LEU A 12 8.12 -1.70 -14.94
N GLY A 13 8.68 -2.91 -14.87
CA GLY A 13 9.48 -3.34 -13.71
C GLY A 13 8.69 -3.39 -12.39
N LEU A 14 7.37 -3.62 -12.45
CA LEU A 14 6.54 -3.77 -11.27
C LEU A 14 6.79 -5.15 -10.63
N ALA A 15 6.64 -5.24 -9.30
CA ALA A 15 6.78 -6.51 -8.56
C ALA A 15 5.71 -7.55 -8.95
N GLY A 16 4.56 -7.08 -9.42
CA GLY A 16 3.43 -7.94 -9.75
C GLY A 16 2.23 -7.14 -10.25
N ALA A 17 1.26 -7.88 -10.79
CA ALA A 17 -0.04 -7.38 -11.18
C ALA A 17 -1.07 -8.45 -10.81
N GLU A 18 -1.74 -8.26 -9.68
CA GLU A 18 -2.76 -9.18 -9.20
C GLU A 18 -4.15 -8.68 -9.56
N PHE A 19 -5.02 -9.62 -9.93
CA PHE A 19 -6.41 -9.34 -10.27
C PHE A 19 -7.33 -9.88 -9.20
N VAL A 20 -8.38 -9.13 -8.89
CA VAL A 20 -9.40 -9.53 -7.93
C VAL A 20 -10.72 -8.81 -8.18
N THR A 21 -11.82 -9.50 -7.92
CA THR A 21 -13.19 -8.97 -7.91
C THR A 21 -13.50 -8.39 -6.54
N VAL A 22 -13.98 -7.15 -6.55
CA VAL A 22 -14.25 -6.30 -5.39
C VAL A 22 -15.70 -5.84 -5.47
N PRO A 23 -16.65 -6.58 -4.85
CA PRO A 23 -18.08 -6.35 -5.05
C PRO A 23 -18.59 -4.98 -4.54
N ASP A 24 -17.87 -4.35 -3.60
CA ASP A 24 -18.25 -3.08 -2.97
C ASP A 24 -17.81 -1.84 -3.79
N MET A 25 -17.39 -2.01 -5.04
CA MET A 25 -17.13 -0.93 -6.02
C MET A 25 -18.14 -0.98 -7.18
N PRO A 26 -19.32 -0.34 -7.02
CA PRO A 26 -20.39 -0.39 -8.02
C PRO A 26 -19.94 0.10 -9.39
N GLY A 27 -20.32 -0.61 -10.45
CA GLY A 27 -20.05 -0.24 -11.84
C GLY A 27 -18.63 -0.54 -12.33
N THR A 28 -17.65 -0.75 -11.45
CA THR A 28 -16.28 -1.15 -11.79
C THR A 28 -15.74 -2.19 -10.79
N PRO A 29 -16.30 -3.42 -10.76
CA PRO A 29 -16.03 -4.39 -9.70
C PRO A 29 -14.67 -5.09 -9.84
N TYR A 30 -13.96 -4.95 -10.96
CA TYR A 30 -12.70 -5.67 -11.18
C TYR A 30 -11.50 -4.77 -10.90
N ALA A 31 -10.57 -5.25 -10.07
CA ALA A 31 -9.40 -4.49 -9.65
C ALA A 31 -8.11 -5.07 -10.21
N VAL A 32 -7.19 -4.18 -10.58
CA VAL A 32 -5.77 -4.45 -10.77
C VAL A 32 -5.03 -3.89 -9.55
N SER A 33 -4.41 -4.76 -8.76
CA SER A 33 -3.45 -4.41 -7.71
C SER A 33 -2.05 -4.46 -8.30
N ILE A 34 -1.22 -3.45 -8.00
CA ILE A 34 0.20 -3.44 -8.34
C ILE A 34 1.02 -3.09 -7.12
N ALA A 35 2.25 -3.59 -7.07
CA ALA A 35 3.23 -3.25 -6.06
C ALA A 35 4.53 -2.76 -6.69
N VAL A 36 5.15 -1.75 -6.07
CA VAL A 36 6.50 -1.28 -6.40
C VAL A 36 7.37 -1.44 -5.16
N PRO A 37 8.46 -2.23 -5.24
CA PRO A 37 9.39 -2.37 -4.12
C PRO A 37 10.17 -1.07 -3.92
N LEU A 38 10.42 -0.76 -2.66
CA LEU A 38 11.28 0.36 -2.27
C LEU A 38 12.75 -0.09 -2.28
N SER A 39 13.66 0.83 -2.56
CA SER A 39 15.10 0.58 -2.49
C SER A 39 15.50 0.20 -1.07
N ASN A 40 16.12 -0.98 -0.91
CA ASN A 40 16.61 -1.42 0.40
C ASN A 40 17.67 -0.48 0.95
N ALA A 41 18.64 -0.05 0.14
CA ALA A 41 19.69 0.87 0.57
C ALA A 41 19.11 2.15 1.18
N ILE A 42 18.09 2.74 0.55
CA ILE A 42 17.44 3.96 1.05
C ILE A 42 16.62 3.69 2.32
N VAL A 43 15.91 2.56 2.37
CA VAL A 43 15.15 2.19 3.57
C VAL A 43 16.09 1.90 4.73
N ASP A 44 17.25 1.30 4.47
CA ASP A 44 18.21 0.88 5.48
C ASP A 44 18.87 2.05 6.22
N GLU A 45 18.95 3.22 5.57
CA GLU A 45 19.39 4.49 6.16
C GLU A 45 18.42 5.05 7.22
N ILE A 46 17.18 4.55 7.31
CA ILE A 46 16.22 5.00 8.33
C ILE A 46 16.68 4.47 9.70
N ASP A 47 17.13 5.39 10.55
CA ASP A 47 17.50 5.09 11.94
C ASP A 47 16.98 6.20 12.86
N GLY A 48 16.00 5.86 13.70
CA GLY A 48 15.30 6.81 14.59
C GLY A 48 14.48 7.93 13.90
N ALA A 49 14.72 8.22 12.62
CA ALA A 49 14.07 9.26 11.82
C ALA A 49 14.07 8.91 10.32
N PRO A 50 13.12 9.43 9.51
CA PRO A 50 13.20 9.33 8.05
C PRO A 50 14.40 10.10 7.50
N THR A 51 14.82 9.79 6.28
CA THR A 51 15.86 10.55 5.56
C THR A 51 15.27 11.38 4.43
N HIS A 52 16.01 12.40 3.96
CA HIS A 52 15.64 13.15 2.75
C HIS A 52 15.60 12.24 1.51
N SER A 53 16.53 11.30 1.40
CA SER A 53 16.57 10.26 0.36
C SER A 53 15.29 9.41 0.39
N TYR A 54 14.85 8.98 1.58
CA TYR A 54 13.61 8.23 1.72
C TYR A 54 12.38 9.04 1.32
N PHE A 55 12.28 10.30 1.76
CA PHE A 55 11.18 11.17 1.36
C PHE A 55 11.12 11.38 -0.16
N HIS A 56 12.27 11.64 -0.80
CA HIS A 56 12.35 11.78 -2.25
C HIS A 56 11.92 10.48 -2.94
N HIS A 57 12.48 9.35 -2.53
CA HIS A 57 12.14 8.04 -3.08
C HIS A 57 10.65 7.70 -2.93
N TYR A 58 10.06 7.96 -1.77
CA TYR A 58 8.64 7.80 -1.51
C TYR A 58 7.78 8.61 -2.50
N ARG A 59 8.13 9.87 -2.75
CA ARG A 59 7.41 10.72 -3.72
C ARG A 59 7.54 10.19 -5.14
N THR A 60 8.76 9.84 -5.54
CA THR A 60 9.07 9.33 -6.87
C THR A 60 8.32 8.02 -7.15
N VAL A 61 8.31 7.09 -6.20
CA VAL A 61 7.60 5.80 -6.33
C VAL A 61 6.08 6.01 -6.38
N ASN A 62 5.51 6.89 -5.56
CA ASN A 62 4.06 7.14 -5.63
C ASN A 62 3.66 7.78 -6.98
N ALA A 63 4.43 8.75 -7.48
CA ALA A 63 4.19 9.32 -8.80
C ALA A 63 4.34 8.27 -9.92
N TYR A 64 5.31 7.37 -9.78
CA TYR A 64 5.50 6.25 -10.71
C TYR A 64 4.31 5.29 -10.71
N ILE A 65 3.76 4.97 -9.54
CA ILE A 65 2.54 4.16 -9.43
C ILE A 65 1.39 4.83 -10.17
N ASP A 66 1.17 6.12 -9.94
CA ASP A 66 0.09 6.86 -10.61
C ASP A 66 0.26 6.85 -12.14
N HIS A 67 1.50 6.99 -12.65
CA HIS A 67 1.80 6.83 -14.08
C HIS A 67 1.51 5.41 -14.59
N CYS A 68 1.86 4.38 -13.82
CA CYS A 68 1.59 2.98 -14.20
C CYS A 68 0.09 2.72 -14.27
N LEU A 69 -0.67 3.16 -13.27
CA LEU A 69 -2.13 3.02 -13.25
C LEU A 69 -2.79 3.77 -14.41
N LEU A 70 -2.30 4.97 -14.76
CA LEU A 70 -2.77 5.70 -15.92
C LEU A 70 -2.53 4.90 -17.22
N ARG A 71 -1.34 4.32 -17.40
CA ARG A 71 -1.04 3.48 -18.59
C ARG A 71 -1.93 2.25 -18.68
N ILE A 72 -2.16 1.55 -17.56
CA ILE A 72 -3.08 0.40 -17.50
C ILE A 72 -4.50 0.85 -17.84
N GLY A 73 -4.92 1.98 -17.29
CA GLY A 73 -6.23 2.59 -17.57
C GLY A 73 -6.41 2.94 -19.03
N LEU A 74 -5.45 3.63 -19.65
CA LEU A 74 -5.48 3.96 -21.07
C LEU A 74 -5.55 2.71 -21.95
N LEU A 75 -4.82 1.64 -21.61
CA LEU A 75 -4.93 0.35 -22.29
C LEU A 75 -6.34 -0.23 -22.19
N LEU A 76 -6.97 -0.18 -21.01
CA LEU A 76 -8.36 -0.61 -20.82
C LEU A 76 -9.34 0.25 -21.63
N GLY A 77 -9.17 1.57 -21.60
CA GLY A 77 -10.00 2.53 -22.33
C GLY A 77 -9.92 2.36 -23.85
N GLN A 78 -8.74 2.04 -24.39
CA GLN A 78 -8.55 1.69 -25.81
C GLN A 78 -9.38 0.47 -26.25
N HIS A 79 -9.79 -0.38 -25.30
CA HIS A 79 -10.61 -1.55 -25.55
C HIS A 79 -12.07 -1.36 -25.08
N GLY A 80 -12.50 -0.12 -24.82
CA GLY A 80 -13.88 0.23 -24.50
C GLY A 80 -14.29 0.02 -23.04
N TYR A 81 -13.35 -0.27 -22.14
CA TYR A 81 -13.64 -0.46 -20.71
C TYR A 81 -13.52 0.86 -19.94
N ARG A 82 -14.40 1.06 -18.97
CA ARG A 82 -14.29 2.16 -18.00
C ARG A 82 -13.30 1.77 -16.91
N TYR A 83 -12.58 2.76 -16.40
CA TYR A 83 -11.60 2.54 -15.35
C TYR A 83 -11.50 3.74 -14.40
N ILE A 84 -11.05 3.46 -13.17
CA ILE A 84 -10.84 4.45 -12.12
C ILE A 84 -9.53 4.11 -11.41
N PRO A 85 -8.44 4.87 -11.66
CA PRO A 85 -7.24 4.75 -10.87
C PRO A 85 -7.44 5.41 -9.50
N ILE A 86 -6.97 4.75 -8.45
CA ILE A 86 -6.94 5.32 -7.09
C ILE A 86 -5.56 5.92 -6.86
N GLY A 87 -5.49 7.20 -6.50
CA GLY A 87 -4.22 7.91 -6.31
C GLY A 87 -3.39 7.28 -5.20
N ALA A 88 -2.14 6.92 -5.50
CA ALA A 88 -1.28 6.06 -4.67
C ALA A 88 -1.05 6.56 -3.24
N SER A 89 -1.12 7.88 -3.03
CA SER A 89 -1.00 8.47 -1.70
C SER A 89 -1.88 9.72 -1.49
N GLN A 90 -3.01 9.79 -2.20
CA GLN A 90 -3.96 10.89 -2.05
C GLN A 90 -4.88 10.64 -0.85
N SER A 91 -4.82 11.54 0.14
CA SER A 91 -5.80 11.54 1.23
C SER A 91 -7.10 12.20 0.77
N VAL A 92 -8.21 11.59 1.15
CA VAL A 92 -9.58 12.09 1.01
C VAL A 92 -10.12 12.25 2.43
N ASN A 93 -9.99 13.46 2.96
CA ASN A 93 -10.49 13.79 4.30
C ASN A 93 -11.90 14.36 4.16
N LEU A 94 -12.86 13.71 4.82
CA LEU A 94 -14.25 14.17 4.92
C LEU A 94 -14.56 14.51 6.39
N PRO A 95 -15.59 15.32 6.67
CA PRO A 95 -16.03 15.55 8.05
C PRO A 95 -16.26 14.22 8.78
N GLY A 96 -15.59 14.01 9.92
CA GLY A 96 -15.67 12.76 10.68
C GLY A 96 -14.83 11.59 10.12
N SER A 97 -14.14 11.74 8.99
CA SER A 97 -13.29 10.71 8.38
C SER A 97 -11.97 11.29 7.92
N SER A 98 -10.90 11.00 8.68
CA SER A 98 -9.54 11.49 8.38
C SER A 98 -8.57 10.34 8.13
N TYR A 99 -7.51 10.65 7.38
CA TYR A 99 -6.43 9.72 7.04
C TYR A 99 -6.89 8.53 6.19
N GLN A 100 -7.85 8.75 5.30
CA GLN A 100 -8.37 7.73 4.39
C GLN A 100 -8.07 8.10 2.94
N GLY A 101 -7.93 7.10 2.07
CA GLY A 101 -7.98 7.30 0.63
C GLY A 101 -9.38 7.03 0.11
N ARG A 102 -9.59 7.18 -1.20
CA ARG A 102 -10.85 6.78 -1.85
C ARG A 102 -11.18 5.29 -1.64
N TYR A 103 -10.15 4.44 -1.63
CA TYR A 103 -10.25 3.03 -1.32
C TYR A 103 -8.92 2.52 -0.73
N SER A 104 -8.96 1.47 0.08
CA SER A 104 -7.74 0.89 0.68
C SER A 104 -7.00 0.01 -0.32
N HIS A 105 -5.84 0.48 -0.80
CA HIS A 105 -4.93 -0.35 -1.63
C HIS A 105 -4.55 -1.67 -0.94
N LYS A 106 -4.35 -1.62 0.39
CA LYS A 106 -3.97 -2.78 1.20
C LYS A 106 -5.08 -3.84 1.19
N LYS A 107 -6.35 -3.43 1.25
CA LYS A 107 -7.50 -4.34 1.18
C LYS A 107 -7.50 -5.09 -0.15
N VAL A 108 -7.35 -4.38 -1.26
CA VAL A 108 -7.33 -5.00 -2.60
C VAL A 108 -6.14 -5.95 -2.75
N ALA A 109 -4.95 -5.56 -2.30
CA ALA A 109 -3.77 -6.41 -2.36
C ALA A 109 -3.90 -7.69 -1.51
N CYS A 110 -4.53 -7.61 -0.31
CA CYS A 110 -4.86 -8.78 0.49
C CYS A 110 -5.88 -9.69 -0.22
N MET A 111 -6.97 -9.12 -0.73
CA MET A 111 -7.98 -9.89 -1.46
C MET A 111 -7.37 -10.56 -2.71
N ALA A 112 -6.40 -9.92 -3.35
CA ALA A 112 -5.69 -10.47 -4.50
C ALA A 112 -4.59 -11.48 -4.12
N GLY A 113 -4.40 -11.77 -2.82
CA GLY A 113 -3.44 -12.75 -2.33
C GLY A 113 -1.97 -12.35 -2.50
N ALA A 114 -1.65 -11.05 -2.57
CA ALA A 114 -0.28 -10.57 -2.68
C ALA A 114 0.46 -10.53 -1.32
N GLY A 115 -0.28 -10.68 -0.22
CA GLY A 115 0.23 -10.52 1.13
C GLY A 115 -0.88 -10.29 2.15
N TYR A 116 -0.51 -9.71 3.29
CA TYR A 116 -1.41 -9.47 4.42
C TYR A 116 -1.12 -8.12 5.10
N ILE A 117 -2.02 -7.63 5.96
CA ILE A 117 -1.79 -6.42 6.76
C ILE A 117 -1.13 -6.79 8.08
N GLY A 118 0.03 -6.19 8.36
CA GLY A 118 0.75 -6.39 9.61
C GLY A 118 0.20 -5.55 10.78
N LYS A 119 0.68 -5.82 12.00
CA LYS A 119 0.32 -5.04 13.21
C LYS A 119 0.61 -3.54 13.08
N SER A 120 1.64 -3.17 12.31
CA SER A 120 1.94 -1.76 11.99
C SER A 120 0.92 -1.08 11.08
N CYS A 121 -0.13 -1.80 10.67
CA CYS A 121 -1.07 -1.42 9.63
C CYS A 121 -0.44 -1.23 8.25
N LEU A 122 0.85 -1.56 8.06
CA LEU A 122 1.45 -1.65 6.73
C LEU A 122 1.03 -2.96 6.06
N PHE A 123 0.99 -2.96 4.73
CA PHE A 123 0.88 -4.18 3.95
C PHE A 123 2.24 -4.90 3.96
N ILE A 124 2.23 -6.22 4.13
CA ILE A 124 3.39 -7.09 4.08
C ILE A 124 3.22 -7.97 2.85
N HIS A 125 3.96 -7.65 1.80
CA HIS A 125 4.04 -8.46 0.58
C HIS A 125 4.83 -9.75 0.86
N HIS A 126 4.44 -10.88 0.27
CA HIS A 126 5.11 -12.17 0.52
C HIS A 126 6.62 -12.13 0.24
N GLN A 127 7.00 -11.56 -0.90
CA GLN A 127 8.41 -11.42 -1.30
C GLN A 127 9.11 -10.19 -0.69
N TYR A 128 8.51 -9.00 -0.75
CA TYR A 128 9.21 -7.74 -0.43
C TYR A 128 8.94 -7.22 0.99
N GLY A 129 8.16 -7.95 1.79
CA GLY A 129 7.76 -7.52 3.13
C GLY A 129 6.99 -6.20 3.11
N PRO A 130 7.18 -5.32 4.11
CA PRO A 130 6.53 -4.02 4.13
C PRO A 130 7.20 -2.96 3.25
N ARG A 131 8.31 -3.30 2.56
CA ARG A 131 9.09 -2.37 1.73
C ARG A 131 8.48 -2.23 0.34
N VAL A 132 7.17 -2.01 0.28
CA VAL A 132 6.41 -1.83 -0.97
C VAL A 132 5.47 -0.64 -0.89
N ARG A 133 5.19 -0.06 -2.04
CA ARG A 133 4.08 0.87 -2.25
C ARG A 133 3.07 0.21 -3.19
N LEU A 134 1.79 0.47 -2.95
CA LEU A 134 0.70 -0.19 -3.66
C LEU A 134 -0.04 0.79 -4.56
N GLY A 135 -0.55 0.28 -5.68
CA GLY A 135 -1.47 0.97 -6.57
C GLY A 135 -2.70 0.13 -6.83
N THR A 136 -3.83 0.78 -7.10
CA THR A 136 -5.08 0.09 -7.44
C THR A 136 -5.80 0.83 -8.55
N LEU A 137 -6.25 0.08 -9.54
CA LEU A 137 -7.18 0.55 -10.56
C LEU A 137 -8.41 -0.36 -10.57
N PHE A 138 -9.59 0.25 -10.56
CA PHE A 138 -10.87 -0.44 -10.76
C PHE A 138 -11.32 -0.31 -12.21
N CYS A 139 -12.02 -1.31 -12.75
CA CYS A 139 -12.59 -1.29 -14.09
C CYS A 139 -13.80 -2.21 -14.23
N ASP A 140 -14.45 -2.17 -15.40
CA ASP A 140 -15.56 -3.04 -15.77
C ASP A 140 -15.18 -4.11 -16.81
N CYS A 141 -13.90 -4.44 -16.94
CA CYS A 141 -13.41 -5.48 -17.84
C CYS A 141 -13.65 -6.90 -17.27
N PRO A 142 -14.60 -7.70 -17.80
CA PRO A 142 -14.96 -9.01 -17.23
C PRO A 142 -13.83 -10.03 -17.30
N ALA A 143 -12.89 -9.85 -18.24
CA ALA A 143 -11.70 -10.68 -18.32
C ALA A 143 -10.83 -10.59 -17.05
N LEU A 144 -11.04 -9.59 -16.17
CA LEU A 144 -10.34 -9.43 -14.90
C LEU A 144 -11.09 -10.04 -13.69
N ASP A 145 -12.24 -10.68 -13.90
CA ASP A 145 -12.98 -11.37 -12.84
C ASP A 145 -12.15 -12.46 -12.16
N THR A 146 -11.89 -12.31 -10.86
CA THR A 146 -11.11 -13.28 -10.08
C THR A 146 -11.60 -13.32 -8.64
N PRO A 147 -11.93 -14.50 -8.09
CA PRO A 147 -12.35 -14.60 -6.71
C PRO A 147 -11.25 -14.09 -5.75
N PRO A 148 -11.63 -13.48 -4.63
CA PRO A 148 -10.70 -13.15 -3.55
C PRO A 148 -9.98 -14.41 -3.03
N ARG A 149 -8.70 -14.24 -2.69
CA ARG A 149 -7.79 -15.29 -2.21
C ARG A 149 -6.85 -14.78 -1.10
N PRO A 150 -7.38 -14.33 0.04
CA PRO A 150 -6.56 -13.86 1.17
C PRO A 150 -5.72 -15.00 1.76
N THR A 151 -4.54 -14.67 2.29
CA THR A 151 -3.51 -15.68 2.62
C THR A 151 -3.61 -16.25 4.04
N GLY A 152 -4.50 -15.72 4.89
CA GLY A 152 -4.62 -16.12 6.30
C GLY A 152 -3.41 -15.80 7.19
N GLU A 153 -2.34 -15.24 6.61
CA GLU A 153 -1.10 -14.94 7.32
C GLU A 153 -1.26 -13.77 8.31
N SER A 154 -0.42 -13.75 9.35
CA SER A 154 -0.40 -12.68 10.34
C SER A 154 0.99 -12.48 10.96
N CYS A 155 1.14 -11.43 11.78
CA CYS A 155 2.37 -11.20 12.54
C CYS A 155 2.54 -12.15 13.74
N GLY A 156 1.51 -12.94 14.11
CA GLY A 156 1.56 -13.80 15.29
C GLY A 156 1.88 -13.02 16.57
N SER A 157 2.90 -13.47 17.30
CA SER A 157 3.38 -12.86 18.56
C SER A 157 4.36 -11.70 18.37
N CYS A 158 4.85 -11.42 17.15
CA CYS A 158 5.84 -10.36 16.91
C CYS A 158 5.33 -8.97 17.32
N THR A 159 6.16 -8.19 18.03
CA THR A 159 5.84 -6.83 18.52
C THR A 159 6.91 -5.78 18.19
N ILE A 160 7.90 -6.12 17.36
CA ILE A 160 9.07 -5.26 17.08
C ILE A 160 8.66 -3.86 16.59
N CYS A 161 7.77 -3.78 15.60
CA CYS A 161 7.31 -2.49 15.07
C CYS A 161 6.53 -1.65 16.10
N GLN A 162 5.82 -2.31 17.03
CA GLN A 162 5.11 -1.64 18.12
C GLN A 162 6.09 -0.99 19.09
N GLN A 163 7.11 -1.74 19.52
CA GLN A 163 8.14 -1.26 20.44
C GLN A 163 8.97 -0.13 19.83
N ALA A 164 9.24 -0.18 18.52
CA ALA A 164 10.02 0.83 17.82
C ALA A 164 9.25 2.11 17.48
N CYS A 165 7.92 2.15 17.65
CA CYS A 165 7.11 3.29 17.21
C CYS A 165 7.22 4.47 18.20
N PRO A 166 7.85 5.59 17.83
CA PRO A 166 8.03 6.72 18.75
C PRO A 166 6.73 7.50 19.02
N ALA A 167 5.69 7.24 18.23
CA ALA A 167 4.36 7.81 18.40
C ALA A 167 3.43 6.96 19.27
N LEU A 168 3.85 5.73 19.63
CA LEU A 168 2.99 4.72 20.27
C LEU A 168 1.70 4.44 19.48
N ALA A 169 1.73 4.69 18.16
CA ALA A 169 0.57 4.60 17.29
C ALA A 169 0.16 3.15 16.95
N ILE A 170 1.02 2.17 17.19
CA ILE A 170 0.77 0.76 16.86
C ILE A 170 0.26 0.04 18.10
N LEU A 171 -0.99 -0.45 18.07
CA LEU A 171 -1.69 -1.01 19.23
C LEU A 171 -1.44 -2.52 19.43
N GLY A 172 -0.65 -3.15 18.54
CA GLY A 172 -0.17 -4.53 18.69
C GLY A 172 -1.17 -5.62 18.33
N LYS A 173 -2.37 -5.25 17.86
CA LYS A 173 -3.43 -6.18 17.45
C LYS A 173 -3.18 -6.71 16.04
N ASN A 174 -3.32 -8.02 15.83
CA ASN A 174 -3.22 -8.64 14.49
C ASN A 174 -4.36 -8.16 13.57
N TRP A 175 -4.16 -8.19 12.26
CA TRP A 175 -5.24 -7.89 11.33
C TRP A 175 -6.17 -9.09 11.17
N ASN A 176 -7.44 -8.81 10.87
CA ASN A 176 -8.39 -9.73 10.23
C ASN A 176 -9.39 -8.91 9.41
N GLU A 177 -10.19 -9.57 8.57
CA GLU A 177 -11.08 -8.90 7.59
C GLU A 177 -12.18 -8.02 8.22
N VAL A 178 -12.58 -8.31 9.46
CA VAL A 178 -13.66 -7.58 10.15
C VAL A 178 -13.14 -6.52 11.12
N ARG A 179 -11.84 -6.46 11.36
CA ARG A 179 -11.23 -5.56 12.35
C ARG A 179 -11.10 -4.15 11.79
N CYS A 180 -11.52 -3.17 12.58
CA CYS A 180 -11.36 -1.76 12.26
C CYS A 180 -9.89 -1.34 12.39
N ARG A 181 -9.45 -0.37 11.57
CA ARG A 181 -8.09 0.15 11.59
C ARG A 181 -7.73 0.68 12.98
N GLU A 182 -8.65 1.37 13.62
CA GLU A 182 -8.49 2.08 14.89
C GLU A 182 -8.21 1.11 16.05
N GLU A 183 -8.57 -0.17 15.93
CA GLU A 183 -8.21 -1.20 16.90
C GLU A 183 -6.74 -1.65 16.78
N MET A 184 -6.11 -1.34 15.65
CA MET A 184 -4.72 -1.73 15.36
C MET A 184 -3.76 -0.55 15.39
N PHE A 185 -4.22 0.62 14.98
CA PHE A 185 -3.36 1.76 14.66
C PHE A 185 -4.06 3.09 14.87
N ASP A 186 -3.39 4.01 15.57
CA ASP A 186 -3.79 5.41 15.72
C ASP A 186 -3.14 6.28 14.63
N PRO A 187 -3.85 6.63 13.55
CA PRO A 187 -3.31 7.46 12.48
C PRO A 187 -3.06 8.91 12.91
N ALA A 188 -3.81 9.42 13.90
CA ALA A 188 -3.66 10.78 14.38
C ALA A 188 -2.36 10.93 15.17
N ALA A 189 -2.11 10.01 16.11
CA ALA A 189 -0.85 9.97 16.87
C ALA A 189 0.36 9.86 15.92
N CYS A 190 0.30 8.99 14.92
CA CYS A 190 1.36 8.85 13.91
C CYS A 190 1.59 10.16 13.13
N SER A 191 0.52 10.72 12.55
CA SER A 191 0.56 11.96 11.76
C SER A 191 1.08 13.15 12.57
N GLN A 192 0.58 13.34 13.80
CA GLN A 192 1.01 14.42 14.68
C GLN A 192 2.47 14.29 15.08
N HIS A 193 2.93 13.07 15.40
CA HIS A 193 4.33 12.82 15.68
C HIS A 193 5.21 13.19 14.48
N MET A 194 4.87 12.74 13.26
CA MET A 194 5.66 13.07 12.06
C MET A 194 5.71 14.57 11.79
N LYS A 195 4.57 15.27 11.90
CA LYS A 195 4.50 16.73 11.73
C LYS A 195 5.35 17.48 12.74
N ARG A 196 5.45 16.99 13.98
CA ARG A 196 6.24 17.62 15.04
C ARG A 196 7.73 17.28 14.95
N ALA A 197 8.06 16.00 14.84
CA ALA A 197 9.44 15.51 14.94
C ALA A 197 10.21 15.60 13.61
N PHE A 198 9.52 15.46 12.48
CA PHE A 198 10.13 15.33 11.15
C PHE A 198 9.69 16.43 10.20
N GLN A 199 9.24 17.59 10.70
CA GLN A 199 8.78 18.71 9.86
C GLN A 199 9.84 19.16 8.83
N HIS A 200 11.11 19.10 9.22
CA HIS A 200 12.26 19.46 8.39
C HIS A 200 12.48 18.49 7.21
N ILE A 201 11.88 17.29 7.26
CA ILE A 201 11.97 16.27 6.21
C ILE A 201 10.59 16.08 5.60
N GLY A 202 10.41 16.58 4.38
CA GLY A 202 9.17 16.38 3.64
C GLY A 202 7.91 16.91 4.34
N ARG A 203 8.07 17.96 5.16
CA ARG A 203 6.98 18.59 5.93
C ARG A 203 6.29 17.62 6.91
N GLY A 204 7.02 16.62 7.40
CA GLY A 204 6.49 15.63 8.33
C GLY A 204 5.46 14.67 7.69
N ALA A 205 5.60 14.41 6.38
CA ALA A 205 4.73 13.50 5.65
C ALA A 205 5.18 12.03 5.70
N VAL A 206 6.39 11.74 6.22
CA VAL A 206 6.99 10.41 6.22
C VAL A 206 7.69 10.09 7.55
N CYS A 207 7.88 8.80 7.82
CA CYS A 207 8.65 8.27 8.97
C CYS A 207 9.37 6.97 8.60
N GLY A 208 8.63 5.88 8.35
CA GLY A 208 9.19 4.62 7.85
C GLY A 208 9.90 3.72 8.87
N ILE A 209 10.04 4.12 10.14
CA ILE A 209 10.71 3.32 11.19
C ILE A 209 10.09 1.92 11.31
N CYS A 210 8.76 1.83 11.44
CA CYS A 210 8.05 0.55 11.58
C CYS A 210 8.20 -0.38 10.37
N MET A 211 8.42 0.19 9.18
CA MET A 211 8.71 -0.56 7.95
C MET A 211 10.14 -1.12 8.00
N ARG A 212 11.10 -0.28 8.38
CA ARG A 212 12.52 -0.62 8.44
C ARG A 212 12.85 -1.72 9.45
N VAL A 213 12.25 -1.69 10.64
CA VAL A 213 12.52 -2.66 11.71
C VAL A 213 11.76 -3.98 11.55
N CYS A 214 10.83 -4.07 10.58
CA CYS A 214 10.03 -5.27 10.43
C CYS A 214 10.90 -6.44 9.95
N PRO A 215 10.89 -7.60 10.65
CA PRO A 215 11.72 -8.76 10.28
C PRO A 215 11.26 -9.45 8.99
N LYS A 216 10.15 -9.00 8.39
CA LYS A 216 9.68 -9.49 7.09
C LYS A 216 10.25 -8.68 5.92
N GLY A 217 11.01 -7.60 6.16
CA GLY A 217 11.63 -6.79 5.11
C GLY A 217 13.16 -6.86 5.10
N GLY A 218 13.78 -6.57 3.95
CA GLY A 218 15.24 -6.41 3.82
C GLY A 218 16.05 -7.69 3.64
N HIS A 219 15.41 -8.80 3.26
CA HIS A 219 16.08 -10.10 3.07
C HIS A 219 16.31 -10.49 1.60
N HIS A 220 16.11 -9.57 0.64
CA HIS A 220 16.29 -9.81 -0.80
C HIS A 220 16.89 -8.60 -1.49
#